data_AF-A0A2N2XM65-F1
#
_entry.id   AF-A0A2N2XM65-F1
#
_cell.length_a   1.000
_cell.length_b   1.000
_cell.length_c   1.000
_cell.angle_alpha   90.00
_cell.angle_beta   90.00
_cell.angle_gamma   90.00
#
_symmetry.space_group_name_H-M   'P 1'
#
loop_
_entity.id
_entity.type
_entity.pdbx_description
1 polymer ?
#
loop_
_entity_poly.entity_id
_entity_poly.type
_entity_poly.pdbx_seq_one_letter_code
_entity_poly.pdbx_strand_id
1 'polypeptide(L)'
;MSFLFISAQNQTPEIHFTWDKKAYPVYQEPISKLIFTVKNTGEAYKNQLENIIKNTETIKNYSISENTEGFVFEIQMQNIITVEGLKQFFNNLFLTSFYFNGKKVDTEDILTTEEISAKNAEMSQIHFSNQITPESSSIQKADYAVFNAKMKLSSFYNDSYPQYLFNGNVTALKSKIEVLTEKRNILNN
;
A
#
# COMPACT_ATOMS: atom_id res chain seq x y z
N MET A 1 -24.97 -4.51 -12.39
CA MET A 1 -24.03 -3.91 -11.41
C MET A 1 -24.37 -2.45 -11.30
N SER A 2 -24.85 -2.01 -10.14
CA SER A 2 -25.22 -0.61 -9.90
C SER A 2 -24.07 0.07 -9.15
N PHE A 3 -23.43 1.05 -9.79
CA PHE A 3 -22.54 1.99 -9.10
C PHE A 3 -23.42 3.08 -8.49
N LEU A 4 -23.51 3.12 -7.16
CA LEU A 4 -24.13 4.24 -6.46
C LEU A 4 -23.08 5.33 -6.26
N PHE A 5 -23.19 6.39 -7.07
CA PHE A 5 -22.63 7.70 -6.72
C PHE A 5 -23.38 8.21 -5.49
N ILE A 6 -22.80 8.04 -4.31
CA ILE A 6 -23.28 8.71 -3.10
C ILE A 6 -22.74 10.13 -3.14
N SER A 7 -23.62 11.11 -3.35
CA SER A 7 -23.31 12.52 -3.27
C SER A 7 -23.21 12.96 -1.80
N ALA A 8 -22.27 13.89 -1.54
CA ALA A 8 -22.06 14.63 -0.30
C ALA A 8 -21.52 13.87 0.93
N GLN A 9 -20.37 13.21 0.79
CA GLN A 9 -19.33 13.25 1.82
C GLN A 9 -18.04 13.70 1.13
N ASN A 10 -17.52 14.88 1.51
CA ASN A 10 -16.33 15.50 0.90
C ASN A 10 -15.01 14.78 1.22
N GLN A 11 -15.07 13.57 1.77
CA GLN A 11 -13.90 12.84 2.21
C GLN A 11 -14.07 11.37 1.87
N THR A 12 -13.08 10.82 1.18
CA THR A 12 -13.00 9.40 0.87
C THR A 12 -12.74 8.62 2.18
N PRO A 13 -13.45 7.50 2.43
CA PRO A 13 -13.19 6.66 3.58
C PRO A 13 -11.71 6.25 3.64
N GLU A 14 -11.11 6.32 4.82
CA GLU A 14 -9.72 5.94 5.03
C GLU A 14 -9.63 4.82 6.05
N ILE A 15 -8.91 3.74 5.71
CA ILE A 15 -8.65 2.63 6.64
C ILE A 15 -7.28 2.82 7.28
N HIS A 16 -7.27 2.94 8.61
CA HIS A 16 -6.07 3.14 9.43
C HIS A 16 -5.83 1.91 10.29
N PHE A 17 -4.78 1.15 9.99
CA PHE A 17 -4.36 0.02 10.81
C PHE A 17 -3.51 0.49 11.98
N THR A 18 -3.85 -0.01 13.17
CA THR A 18 -3.06 0.18 14.38
C THR A 18 -2.42 -1.15 14.73
N TRP A 19 -1.10 -1.16 14.86
CA TRP A 19 -0.36 -2.32 15.31
C TRP A 19 0.50 -1.97 16.52
N ASP A 20 0.28 -2.69 17.62
CA ASP A 20 0.98 -2.44 18.87
C ASP A 20 2.47 -2.81 18.83
N LYS A 21 2.90 -3.52 17.77
CA LYS A 21 4.29 -3.96 17.59
C LYS A 21 5.00 -3.13 16.53
N LYS A 22 6.27 -2.83 16.81
CA LYS A 22 7.18 -2.10 15.89
C LYS A 22 7.61 -2.94 14.67
N ALA A 23 7.37 -4.25 14.69
CA ALA A 23 7.74 -5.18 13.62
C ALA A 23 6.62 -5.27 12.59
N TYR A 24 6.98 -5.31 11.30
CA TYR A 24 6.08 -5.40 10.14
C TYR A 24 5.32 -6.73 10.18
N PRO A 25 4.11 -6.74 10.74
CA PRO A 25 3.58 -7.90 11.43
C PRO A 25 3.24 -9.02 10.46
N VAL A 26 2.85 -8.67 9.23
CA VAL A 26 2.49 -9.61 8.16
C VAL A 26 3.67 -10.45 7.68
N TYR A 27 4.90 -9.96 7.85
CA TYR A 27 6.12 -10.59 7.33
C TYR A 27 6.97 -11.28 8.39
N GLN A 28 6.66 -11.07 9.67
CA GLN A 28 7.53 -11.50 10.77
C GLN A 28 6.78 -12.24 11.88
N GLU A 29 5.47 -12.06 12.01
CA GLU A 29 4.71 -12.66 13.09
C GLU A 29 3.39 -13.29 12.63
N PRO A 30 2.93 -14.33 13.33
CA PRO A 30 1.59 -14.86 13.13
C PRO A 30 0.51 -13.81 13.45
N ILE A 31 -0.23 -13.37 12.45
CA ILE A 31 -1.37 -12.46 12.65
C ILE A 31 -2.63 -13.29 12.90
N SER A 32 -3.15 -13.24 14.13
CA SER A 32 -4.44 -13.82 14.50
C SER A 32 -5.53 -12.77 14.76
N LYS A 33 -5.16 -11.48 14.83
CA LYS A 33 -6.05 -10.35 15.09
C LYS A 33 -5.64 -9.16 14.23
N LEU A 34 -6.62 -8.51 13.59
CA LEU A 34 -6.46 -7.23 12.90
C LEU A 34 -7.28 -6.18 13.64
N ILE A 35 -6.71 -4.99 13.83
CA ILE A 35 -7.41 -3.83 14.38
C ILE A 35 -7.21 -2.66 13.42
N PHE A 36 -8.32 -2.06 12.97
CA PHE A 36 -8.26 -0.86 12.15
C PHE A 36 -9.44 0.07 12.41
N THR A 37 -9.21 1.36 12.17
CA THR A 37 -10.20 2.42 12.25
C THR A 37 -10.57 2.88 10.85
N VAL A 38 -11.86 2.96 10.54
CA VAL A 38 -12.35 3.61 9.33
C VAL A 38 -12.71 5.05 9.66
N LYS A 39 -11.95 5.99 9.10
CA LYS A 39 -12.16 7.44 9.25
C LYS A 39 -12.95 7.98 8.07
N ASN A 40 -13.53 9.17 8.24
CA ASN A 40 -14.18 9.94 7.18
C ASN A 40 -15.28 9.16 6.43
N THR A 41 -16.07 8.39 7.18
CA THR A 41 -17.06 7.47 6.63
C THR A 41 -18.43 7.70 7.27
N GLY A 42 -19.50 7.37 6.56
CA GLY A 42 -20.85 7.26 7.11
C GLY A 42 -21.26 5.82 7.45
N GLU A 43 -22.45 5.69 8.05
CA GLU A 43 -23.05 4.41 8.45
C GLU A 43 -23.22 3.44 7.26
N ALA A 44 -23.48 3.96 6.05
CA ALA A 44 -23.65 3.13 4.85
C ALA A 44 -22.38 2.33 4.50
N TYR A 45 -21.22 2.97 4.52
CA TYR A 45 -19.95 2.31 4.23
C TYR A 45 -19.53 1.37 5.37
N LYS A 46 -19.79 1.75 6.63
CA LYS A 46 -19.65 0.85 7.78
C LYS A 46 -20.46 -0.44 7.58
N ASN A 47 -21.75 -0.34 7.25
CA ASN A 47 -22.62 -1.50 7.04
C ASN A 47 -22.16 -2.37 5.86
N GLN A 48 -21.65 -1.75 4.79
CA GLN A 48 -21.05 -2.48 3.67
C GLN A 48 -19.81 -3.25 4.11
N LEU A 49 -18.90 -2.60 4.85
CA LEU A 49 -17.67 -3.21 5.33
C LEU A 49 -17.95 -4.34 6.34
N GLU A 50 -18.88 -4.12 7.26
CA GLU A 50 -19.38 -5.14 8.18
C GLU A 50 -19.93 -6.34 7.42
N ASN A 51 -20.73 -6.12 6.36
CA ASN A 51 -21.26 -7.20 5.56
C ASN A 51 -20.16 -7.99 4.85
N ILE A 52 -19.11 -7.34 4.34
CA ILE A 52 -17.96 -8.05 3.76
C ILE A 52 -17.26 -8.90 4.82
N ILE A 53 -16.96 -8.32 5.99
CA ILE A 53 -16.31 -9.01 7.12
C ILE A 53 -17.13 -10.22 7.57
N LYS A 54 -18.44 -10.06 7.75
CA LYS A 54 -19.35 -11.12 8.19
C LYS A 54 -19.39 -12.30 7.23
N ASN A 55 -19.23 -12.05 5.93
CA ASN A 55 -19.27 -13.08 4.88
C ASN A 55 -17.87 -13.59 4.49
N THR A 56 -16.81 -13.18 5.18
CA THR A 56 -15.45 -13.64 4.89
C THR A 56 -15.13 -14.88 5.70
N GLU A 57 -14.91 -16.01 5.03
CA GLU A 57 -14.69 -17.32 5.67
C GLU A 57 -13.46 -17.36 6.58
N THR A 58 -12.43 -16.56 6.32
CA THR A 58 -11.21 -16.53 7.15
C THR A 58 -11.41 -15.84 8.50
N ILE A 59 -12.56 -15.21 8.73
CA ILE A 59 -12.88 -14.47 9.95
C ILE A 59 -13.64 -15.38 10.92
N LYS A 60 -13.15 -15.44 12.16
CA LYS A 60 -13.79 -16.20 13.25
C LYS A 60 -14.86 -15.38 13.93
N ASN A 61 -14.49 -14.17 14.34
CA ASN A 61 -15.33 -13.23 15.06
C ASN A 61 -14.87 -11.80 14.71
N TYR A 62 -15.77 -10.84 14.87
CA TYR A 62 -15.45 -9.43 14.78
C TYR A 62 -16.25 -8.63 15.79
N SER A 63 -15.77 -7.45 16.16
CA SER A 63 -16.51 -6.45 16.92
C SER A 63 -16.30 -5.08 16.31
N ILE A 64 -17.35 -4.26 16.37
CA ILE A 64 -17.33 -2.88 15.89
C ILE A 64 -17.61 -1.96 17.06
N SER A 65 -16.75 -0.98 17.28
CA SER A 65 -17.00 0.12 18.21
C SER A 65 -16.85 1.46 17.48
N GLU A 66 -17.30 2.54 18.10
CA GLU A 66 -17.18 3.89 17.57
C GLU A 66 -16.35 4.73 18.53
N ASN A 67 -15.43 5.54 17.98
CA ASN A 67 -14.65 6.51 18.72
C ASN A 67 -14.73 7.88 18.04
N THR A 68 -14.01 8.87 18.57
CA THR A 68 -14.00 10.23 18.02
C THR A 68 -13.43 10.35 16.61
N GLU A 69 -12.71 9.33 16.13
CA GLU A 69 -12.08 9.31 14.80
C GLU A 69 -12.90 8.53 13.75
N GLY A 70 -13.82 7.66 14.18
CA GLY A 70 -14.66 6.84 13.31
C GLY A 70 -14.99 5.46 13.89
N PHE A 71 -15.19 4.49 13.02
CA PHE A 71 -15.55 3.13 13.41
C PHE A 71 -14.31 2.24 13.56
N VAL A 72 -14.14 1.62 14.71
CA VAL A 72 -13.05 0.68 15.00
C VAL A 72 -13.55 -0.74 14.78
N PHE A 73 -12.86 -1.46 13.89
CA PHE A 73 -13.09 -2.87 13.63
C PHE A 73 -11.98 -3.69 14.28
N GLU A 74 -12.37 -4.62 15.14
CA GLU A 74 -11.48 -5.66 15.65
C GLU A 74 -11.89 -6.99 15.05
N ILE A 75 -11.00 -7.59 14.27
CA ILE A 75 -11.24 -8.84 13.54
C ILE A 75 -10.34 -9.93 14.10
N GLN A 76 -10.93 -11.04 14.53
CA GLN A 76 -10.21 -12.25 14.89
C GLN A 76 -10.26 -13.24 13.73
N MET A 77 -9.10 -13.71 13.28
CA MET A 77 -9.00 -14.67 12.19
C MET A 77 -9.19 -16.10 12.70
N GLN A 78 -9.75 -16.98 11.86
CA GLN A 78 -9.88 -18.42 12.15
C GLN A 78 -8.52 -19.10 12.23
N ASN A 79 -7.62 -18.72 11.34
CA ASN A 79 -6.24 -19.19 11.25
C ASN A 79 -5.29 -17.99 11.21
N ILE A 80 -4.01 -18.25 11.44
CA ILE A 80 -2.96 -17.26 11.22
C ILE A 80 -3.02 -16.81 9.75
N ILE A 81 -3.16 -15.51 9.49
CA ILE A 81 -3.21 -14.98 8.13
C ILE A 81 -1.79 -14.84 7.57
N THR A 82 -1.56 -15.39 6.38
CA THR A 82 -0.33 -15.21 5.61
C THR A 82 -0.38 -13.88 4.84
N VAL A 83 0.75 -13.47 4.24
CA VAL A 83 0.78 -12.31 3.31
C VAL A 83 -0.26 -12.48 2.20
N GLU A 84 -0.36 -13.68 1.62
CA GLU A 84 -1.33 -13.99 0.56
C GLU A 84 -2.78 -13.87 1.06
N GLY A 85 -3.07 -14.42 2.24
CA GLY A 85 -4.39 -14.29 2.86
C GLY A 85 -4.76 -12.83 3.14
N LEU A 86 -3.79 -12.01 3.52
CA LEU A 86 -4.01 -10.58 3.77
C LEU A 86 -4.29 -9.82 2.46
N LYS A 87 -3.58 -10.13 1.38
CA LYS A 87 -3.85 -9.58 0.05
C LYS A 87 -5.28 -9.91 -0.39
N GLN A 88 -5.70 -11.16 -0.24
CA GLN A 88 -7.06 -11.59 -0.56
C GLN A 88 -8.10 -10.86 0.30
N PHE A 89 -7.83 -10.70 1.60
CA PHE A 89 -8.68 -9.93 2.49
C PHE A 89 -8.82 -8.47 2.03
N PHE A 90 -7.71 -7.76 1.78
CA PHE A 90 -7.75 -6.38 1.28
C PHE A 90 -8.42 -6.25 -0.09
N ASN A 91 -8.25 -7.24 -0.97
CA ASN A 91 -8.94 -7.31 -2.25
C ASN A 91 -10.46 -7.48 -2.06
N ASN A 92 -10.91 -8.33 -1.14
CA ASN A 92 -12.33 -8.49 -0.81
C ASN A 92 -12.94 -7.20 -0.24
N LEU A 93 -12.12 -6.38 0.44
CA LEU A 93 -12.52 -5.04 0.92
C LEU A 93 -12.52 -3.99 -0.20
N PHE A 94 -12.14 -4.33 -1.43
CA PHE A 94 -11.90 -3.38 -2.53
C PHE A 94 -10.95 -2.24 -2.14
N LEU A 95 -9.99 -2.55 -1.28
CA LEU A 95 -9.07 -1.58 -0.72
C LEU A 95 -7.90 -1.36 -1.68
N THR A 96 -7.72 -0.13 -2.16
CA THR A 96 -6.58 0.24 -3.02
C THR A 96 -5.38 0.73 -2.22
N SER A 97 -5.62 1.32 -1.05
CA SER A 97 -4.58 1.81 -0.15
C SER A 97 -5.11 1.92 1.27
N PHE A 98 -4.20 1.95 2.23
CA PHE A 98 -4.50 2.11 3.65
C PHE A 98 -3.40 2.92 4.34
N TYR A 99 -3.64 3.28 5.60
CA TYR A 99 -2.65 3.94 6.43
C TYR A 99 -2.17 2.99 7.51
N PHE A 100 -0.86 2.87 7.65
CA PHE A 100 -0.20 2.15 8.74
C PHE A 100 0.56 3.17 9.59
N ASN A 101 0.16 3.35 10.86
CA ASN A 101 0.74 4.36 11.75
C ASN A 101 0.85 5.76 11.09
N GLY A 102 -0.18 6.16 10.33
CA GLY A 102 -0.26 7.44 9.62
C GLY A 102 0.54 7.53 8.31
N LYS A 103 1.14 6.43 7.83
CA LYS A 103 1.83 6.35 6.54
C LYS A 103 0.99 5.60 5.52
N LYS A 104 0.82 6.18 4.33
CA LYS A 104 0.05 5.56 3.25
C LYS A 104 0.82 4.37 2.66
N VAL A 105 0.13 3.25 2.48
CA VAL A 105 0.59 2.02 1.86
C VAL A 105 -0.42 1.61 0.81
N ASP A 106 0.04 1.35 -0.40
CA ASP A 106 -0.82 0.81 -1.46
C ASP A 106 -0.95 -0.71 -1.29
N THR A 107 -2.16 -1.25 -1.46
CA THR A 107 -2.42 -2.68 -1.22
C THR A 107 -1.73 -3.57 -2.25
N GLU A 108 -1.51 -3.07 -3.47
CA GLU A 108 -0.72 -3.73 -4.51
C GLU A 108 0.76 -3.94 -4.14
N ASP A 109 1.26 -3.19 -3.16
CA ASP A 109 2.63 -3.33 -2.65
C ASP A 109 2.76 -4.31 -1.48
N ILE A 110 1.66 -4.95 -1.07
CA ILE A 110 1.75 -6.13 -0.22
C ILE A 110 2.18 -7.31 -1.11
N LEU A 111 3.44 -7.70 -1.02
CA LEU A 111 4.05 -8.71 -1.88
C LEU A 111 4.53 -9.93 -1.08
N THR A 112 4.37 -11.14 -1.60
CA THR A 112 5.01 -12.33 -1.02
C THR A 112 6.53 -12.27 -1.19
N THR A 113 7.26 -13.12 -0.48
CA THR A 113 8.73 -13.21 -0.62
C THR A 113 9.16 -13.58 -2.04
N GLU A 114 8.38 -14.42 -2.74
CA GLU A 114 8.61 -14.75 -4.15
C GLU A 114 8.39 -13.55 -5.06
N GLU A 115 7.32 -12.78 -4.84
CA GLU A 115 7.03 -11.56 -5.63
C GLU A 115 8.10 -10.48 -5.42
N ILE A 116 8.60 -10.31 -4.19
CA ILE A 116 9.72 -9.42 -3.88
C ILE A 116 10.98 -9.85 -4.65
N SER A 117 11.27 -11.16 -4.65
CA SER A 117 12.41 -11.72 -5.36
C SER A 117 12.30 -11.55 -6.88
N ALA A 118 11.10 -11.74 -7.44
CA ALA A 118 10.84 -11.51 -8.86
C ALA A 118 10.98 -10.03 -9.25
N LYS A 119 10.45 -9.11 -8.45
CA LYS A 119 10.61 -7.66 -8.65
C LYS A 119 12.07 -7.22 -8.59
N ASN A 120 12.84 -7.79 -7.68
CA ASN A 120 14.27 -7.54 -7.59
C ASN A 120 15.00 -7.99 -8.88
N ALA A 121 14.73 -9.21 -9.35
CA ALA A 121 15.32 -9.74 -10.58
C ALA A 121 14.99 -8.87 -11.81
N GLU A 122 13.73 -8.43 -11.96
CA GLU A 122 13.31 -7.52 -13.03
C GLU A 122 14.10 -6.21 -13.02
N MET A 123 14.27 -5.60 -11.84
CA MET A 123 14.97 -4.32 -11.70
C MET A 123 16.48 -4.42 -11.94
N SER A 124 17.09 -5.57 -11.64
CA SER A 124 18.52 -5.81 -11.87
C SER A 124 18.92 -5.84 -13.36
N GLN A 125 17.96 -6.02 -14.26
CA GLN A 125 18.19 -6.06 -15.71
C GLN A 125 18.23 -4.66 -16.36
N ILE A 126 17.99 -3.60 -15.59
CA ILE A 126 18.02 -2.22 -16.07
C ILE A 126 19.49 -1.79 -16.27
N HIS A 127 19.98 -1.91 -17.51
CA HIS A 127 21.31 -1.41 -17.90
C HIS A 127 21.22 0.00 -18.50
N PHE A 128 21.90 0.97 -17.86
CA PHE A 128 22.13 2.31 -18.44
C PHE A 128 23.52 2.84 -18.05
N SER A 129 24.10 3.66 -18.94
CA SER A 129 25.40 4.30 -18.75
C SER A 129 25.29 5.51 -17.82
N ASN A 130 26.05 5.50 -16.72
CA ASN A 130 25.91 6.39 -15.56
C ASN A 130 26.85 7.60 -15.59
N GLN A 131 26.74 8.50 -16.55
CA GLN A 131 27.45 9.79 -16.43
C GLN A 131 26.57 10.96 -16.89
N ILE A 132 26.17 11.80 -15.93
CA ILE A 132 25.68 13.15 -16.19
C ILE A 132 26.85 14.12 -16.00
N THR A 133 26.99 15.03 -16.95
CA THR A 133 27.92 16.17 -16.90
C THR A 133 27.11 17.48 -16.80
N PRO A 134 27.75 18.62 -16.46
CA PRO A 134 27.08 19.92 -16.46
C PRO A 134 26.41 20.26 -17.80
N GLU A 135 27.03 19.83 -18.91
CA GLU A 135 26.58 20.02 -20.30
C GLU A 135 25.42 19.12 -20.72
N SER A 136 25.03 18.13 -19.90
CA SER A 136 23.92 17.24 -20.24
C SER A 136 22.62 18.02 -20.49
N SER A 137 21.91 17.60 -21.54
CA SER A 137 20.62 18.17 -21.92
C SER A 137 19.57 17.99 -20.82
N SER A 138 18.50 18.80 -20.88
CA SER A 138 17.37 18.70 -19.93
C SER A 138 16.73 17.30 -19.95
N ILE A 139 16.64 16.66 -21.12
CA ILE A 139 16.07 15.32 -21.25
C ILE A 139 16.97 14.26 -20.59
N GLN A 140 18.28 14.31 -20.81
CA GLN A 140 19.25 13.41 -20.16
C GLN A 140 19.22 13.56 -18.63
N LYS A 141 19.09 14.80 -18.14
CA LYS A 141 18.93 15.09 -16.70
C LYS A 141 17.64 14.49 -16.14
N ALA A 142 16.53 14.56 -16.88
CA ALA A 142 15.26 13.94 -16.49
C ALA A 142 15.33 12.41 -16.49
N ASP A 143 15.96 11.80 -17.51
CA ASP A 143 16.17 10.36 -17.60
C ASP A 143 16.95 9.81 -16.41
N TYR A 144 18.07 10.46 -16.05
CA TYR A 144 18.86 10.07 -14.89
C TYR A 144 18.10 10.22 -13.57
N ALA A 145 17.26 11.24 -13.43
CA ALA A 145 16.45 11.41 -12.23
C ALA A 145 15.43 10.27 -12.06
N VAL A 146 14.77 9.87 -13.15
CA VAL A 146 13.87 8.70 -13.17
C VAL A 146 14.65 7.43 -12.83
N PHE A 147 15.82 7.23 -13.44
CA PHE A 147 16.68 6.09 -13.19
C PHE A 147 17.11 5.98 -11.73
N ASN A 148 17.67 7.05 -11.16
CA ASN A 148 18.14 7.05 -9.77
C ASN A 148 17.00 6.77 -8.78
N ALA A 149 15.79 7.28 -9.06
CA ALA A 149 14.62 6.97 -8.26
C ALA A 149 14.22 5.48 -8.37
N LYS A 150 14.25 4.89 -9.57
CA LYS A 150 14.01 3.45 -9.77
C LYS A 150 15.07 2.58 -9.10
N MET A 151 16.34 2.95 -9.16
CA MET A 151 17.43 2.26 -8.46
C MET A 151 17.24 2.27 -6.95
N LYS A 152 16.82 3.40 -6.39
CA LYS A 152 16.48 3.49 -4.96
C LYS A 152 15.27 2.61 -4.60
N LEU A 153 14.30 2.46 -5.50
CA LEU A 153 13.18 1.55 -5.28
C LEU A 153 13.65 0.08 -5.30
N SER A 154 14.55 -0.25 -6.24
CA SER A 154 15.20 -1.57 -6.30
C SER A 154 15.98 -1.92 -5.02
N SER A 155 16.69 -0.96 -4.42
CA SER A 155 17.39 -1.22 -3.15
C SER A 155 16.43 -1.53 -1.99
N PHE A 156 15.22 -0.97 -1.98
CA PHE A 156 14.21 -1.31 -0.97
C PHE A 156 13.77 -2.77 -1.05
N TYR A 157 13.65 -3.34 -2.26
CA TYR A 157 13.34 -4.76 -2.44
C TYR A 157 14.45 -5.69 -1.94
N ASN A 158 15.70 -5.21 -1.86
CA ASN A 158 16.86 -5.99 -1.42
C ASN A 158 17.08 -5.97 0.09
N ASP A 159 17.03 -4.79 0.70
CA ASP A 159 17.63 -4.62 2.03
C ASP A 159 16.63 -4.80 3.17
N SER A 160 15.40 -4.27 3.04
CA SER A 160 14.37 -4.33 4.09
C SER A 160 12.97 -4.00 3.55
N TYR A 161 12.47 -4.73 2.53
CA TYR A 161 11.22 -4.34 1.86
C TYR A 161 10.02 -4.12 2.79
N PRO A 162 9.68 -5.04 3.73
CA PRO A 162 8.57 -4.82 4.65
C PRO A 162 8.72 -3.51 5.44
N GLN A 163 9.95 -3.17 5.82
CA GLN A 163 10.23 -1.94 6.53
C GLN A 163 9.98 -0.69 5.70
N TYR A 164 10.49 -0.67 4.46
CA TYR A 164 10.30 0.48 3.60
C TYR A 164 8.84 0.63 3.16
N LEU A 165 8.13 -0.48 3.00
CA LEU A 165 6.71 -0.53 2.68
C LEU A 165 5.87 0.18 3.74
N PHE A 166 5.88 -0.32 4.98
CA PHE A 166 5.00 0.20 6.04
C PHE A 166 5.45 1.54 6.64
N ASN A 167 6.67 1.99 6.36
CA ASN A 167 7.07 3.37 6.62
C ASN A 167 6.58 4.36 5.53
N GLY A 168 5.92 3.86 4.48
CA GLY A 168 5.39 4.63 3.35
C GLY A 168 6.46 5.05 2.34
N ASN A 169 7.69 4.52 2.43
CA ASN A 169 8.78 4.90 1.54
C ASN A 169 8.59 4.36 0.12
N VAL A 170 8.00 3.16 -0.01
CA VAL A 170 7.70 2.54 -1.31
C VAL A 170 6.66 3.39 -2.06
N THR A 171 5.51 3.64 -1.44
CA THR A 171 4.43 4.50 -1.98
C THR A 171 4.95 5.87 -2.39
N ALA A 172 5.64 6.57 -1.49
CA ALA A 172 6.15 7.91 -1.76
C ALA A 172 7.16 7.93 -2.92
N LEU A 173 8.00 6.90 -3.05
CA LEU A 173 8.97 6.80 -4.12
C LEU A 173 8.33 6.45 -5.47
N LYS A 174 7.32 5.57 -5.49
CA LYS A 174 6.52 5.30 -6.69
C LYS A 174 5.86 6.56 -7.23
N SER A 175 5.15 7.33 -6.39
CA SER A 175 4.54 8.60 -6.82
C SER A 175 5.58 9.60 -7.32
N LYS A 176 6.78 9.63 -6.71
CA LYS A 176 7.88 10.46 -7.22
C LYS A 176 8.35 10.01 -8.60
N ILE A 177 8.47 8.71 -8.86
CA ILE A 177 8.86 8.16 -10.16
C ILE A 177 7.84 8.53 -11.24
N GLU A 178 6.54 8.47 -10.93
CA GLU A 178 5.46 8.89 -11.84
C GLU A 178 5.62 10.36 -12.23
N VAL A 179 5.72 11.26 -11.26
CA VAL A 179 5.91 12.71 -11.50
C VAL A 179 7.18 12.99 -12.32
N LEU A 180 8.28 12.29 -12.05
CA LEU A 180 9.51 12.45 -12.82
C LEU A 180 9.35 11.94 -14.27
N THR A 181 8.61 10.85 -14.46
CA THR A 181 8.35 10.26 -15.78
C THR A 181 7.45 11.15 -16.62
N GLU A 182 6.41 11.74 -16.03
CA GLU A 182 5.54 12.71 -16.69
C GLU A 182 6.33 13.94 -17.15
N LYS A 183 7.17 14.51 -16.26
CA LYS A 183 8.04 15.64 -16.60
C LYS A 183 9.00 15.31 -17.74
N ARG A 184 9.59 14.12 -17.73
CA ARG A 184 10.44 13.64 -18.83
C ARG A 184 9.66 13.58 -20.15
N ASN A 185 8.43 13.03 -20.14
CA ASN A 185 7.61 12.90 -21.34
C ASN A 185 7.25 14.26 -21.94
N ILE A 186 7.01 15.27 -21.12
CA ILE A 186 6.77 16.65 -21.59
C ILE A 186 8.00 17.22 -22.31
N LEU A 187 9.22 16.90 -21.86
CA LEU A 187 10.46 17.37 -22.49
C LEU A 187 10.79 16.65 -23.82
N ASN A 188 10.15 15.52 -24.10
CA ASN A 188 10.35 14.72 -25.32
C ASN A 188 9.38 15.10 -26.46
N ASN A 189 8.33 15.87 -26.16
CA ASN A 189 7.32 16.32 -27.11
C ASN A 189 7.51 17.80 -27.44
#